data_AF-A0A417J7A3-F1
#
_entry.id   AF-A0A417J7A3-F1
#
_cell.length_a   1.000
_cell.length_b   1.000
_cell.length_c   1.000
_cell.angle_alpha   90.00
_cell.angle_beta   90.00
_cell.angle_gamma   90.00
#
_symmetry.space_group_name_H-M   'P 1'
#
loop_
_entity.id
_entity.type
_entity.pdbx_description
1 polymer ?
#
loop_
_entity_poly.entity_id
_entity_poly.type
_entity_poly.pdbx_seq_one_letter_code
_entity_poly.pdbx_strand_id
1 'polypeptide(L)'
;MISRNTDNFTGFVIQDEEKIYFHAQDKVFNFITKGVGIFAEFSESVMKSPDYFLHGYSTDGYQIALYTGYDERIISSNYKLRPGIYLVSTANLCSYDMSKMQAIEFIGGTLNNLYQQPQIVTKYDKERKYYIKTYPEFKKEYSVRINGIECKFILKNIPSKNNPSIMNLIARYEFPKEMPIKTIRLTYNVLMKICRFMTNRENVGFDEVCLYQIDDKTGKWFKFADGFLDYQYDKFTEKKYQQNILFDDVDECIANLHSVMSADTEGKATYLFDFYADNDKDYSILSNDKIKSICSSIECELDFVTDLKDDENNNLTDLIKNVKTVIKQHKKSDKKLEDKTYDMIFSSISHWGMANSRKIHLLYKRQDYYMKILKEKAQLSCTEEDIATFVKYRNDITHGRYRTLDSVVAETAYTLMALAYCCFLLRIGIKDDKLKFLFESNRIAS
;
A
#
# COMPACT_ATOMS: atom_id res chain seq x y z
N MET A 1 32.56 -4.05 -16.17
CA MET A 1 31.37 -4.86 -16.52
C MET A 1 30.66 -4.14 -17.65
N ILE A 2 30.18 -4.88 -18.65
CA ILE A 2 29.19 -4.37 -19.60
C ILE A 2 27.83 -4.49 -18.89
N SER A 3 27.03 -3.42 -18.87
CA SER A 3 25.65 -3.48 -18.38
C SER A 3 24.82 -4.34 -19.33
N ARG A 4 24.23 -5.41 -18.80
CA ARG A 4 23.35 -6.30 -19.57
C ARG A 4 22.11 -5.54 -20.01
N ASN A 5 21.67 -5.75 -21.25
CA ASN A 5 20.38 -5.24 -21.71
C ASN A 5 19.26 -6.12 -21.14
N THR A 6 18.49 -5.58 -20.20
CA THR A 6 17.32 -6.25 -19.58
C THR A 6 15.99 -5.83 -20.19
N ASP A 7 15.97 -4.79 -21.02
CA ASP A 7 14.73 -4.27 -21.63
C ASP A 7 14.50 -4.82 -23.04
N ASN A 8 15.55 -5.26 -23.74
CA ASN A 8 15.45 -5.94 -25.04
C ASN A 8 16.35 -7.19 -25.09
N PHE A 9 15.73 -8.37 -25.13
CA PHE A 9 16.41 -9.68 -25.20
C PHE A 9 15.50 -10.78 -25.77
N THR A 10 16.02 -12.01 -25.86
CA THR A 10 15.27 -13.22 -26.26
C THR A 10 15.50 -14.37 -25.29
N GLY A 11 14.64 -15.38 -25.32
CA GLY A 11 14.78 -16.58 -24.51
C GLY A 11 13.67 -17.61 -24.77
N PHE A 12 13.51 -18.53 -23.82
CA PHE A 12 12.41 -19.48 -23.79
C PHE A 12 11.94 -19.75 -22.36
N VAL A 13 10.65 -20.04 -22.19
CA VAL A 13 10.09 -20.65 -20.96
C VAL A 13 9.98 -22.16 -21.16
N ILE A 14 10.10 -22.91 -20.07
CA ILE A 14 9.98 -24.37 -20.06
C ILE A 14 8.55 -24.74 -19.66
N GLN A 15 7.94 -25.65 -20.40
CA GLN A 15 6.54 -26.08 -20.22
C GLN A 15 6.48 -27.60 -20.39
N ASP A 16 6.39 -28.33 -19.27
CA ASP A 16 6.67 -29.77 -19.21
C ASP A 16 8.04 -30.09 -19.85
N GLU A 17 8.09 -30.76 -21.01
CA GLU A 17 9.34 -31.00 -21.77
C GLU A 17 9.58 -29.98 -22.91
N GLU A 18 8.62 -29.09 -23.18
CA GLU A 18 8.66 -28.16 -24.31
C GLU A 18 9.34 -26.81 -23.97
N LYS A 19 9.82 -26.14 -25.02
CA LYS A 19 10.33 -24.76 -24.96
C LYS A 19 9.43 -23.83 -25.76
N ILE A 20 8.84 -22.83 -25.10
CA ILE A 20 8.11 -21.76 -25.78
C ILE A 20 9.00 -20.52 -25.82
N TYR A 21 9.39 -20.10 -27.01
CA TYR A 21 10.31 -19.00 -27.24
C TYR A 21 9.63 -17.63 -27.08
N PHE A 22 10.39 -16.61 -26.71
CA PHE A 22 9.91 -15.24 -26.64
C PHE A 22 10.95 -14.21 -27.08
N HIS A 23 10.44 -13.05 -27.47
CA HIS A 23 11.19 -11.80 -27.57
C HIS A 23 10.67 -10.79 -26.55
N ALA A 24 11.54 -10.39 -25.62
CA ALA A 24 11.28 -9.33 -24.67
C ALA A 24 11.69 -7.98 -25.29
N GLN A 25 10.77 -7.02 -25.29
CA GLN A 25 11.02 -5.63 -25.68
C GLN A 25 10.22 -4.72 -24.75
N ASP A 26 10.87 -3.71 -24.16
CA ASP A 26 10.25 -2.70 -23.29
C ASP A 26 9.44 -3.34 -22.14
N LYS A 27 10.03 -4.39 -21.54
CA LYS A 27 9.43 -5.30 -20.53
C LYS A 27 8.20 -6.11 -20.98
N VAL A 28 7.82 -6.07 -22.26
CA VAL A 28 6.76 -6.91 -22.85
C VAL A 28 7.36 -8.15 -23.49
N PHE A 29 6.94 -9.33 -23.02
CA PHE A 29 7.35 -10.63 -23.50
C PHE A 29 6.37 -11.12 -24.58
N ASN A 30 6.81 -11.09 -25.83
CA ASN A 30 6.06 -11.55 -26.99
C ASN A 30 6.42 -13.02 -27.23
N PHE A 31 5.47 -13.94 -27.00
CA PHE A 31 5.70 -15.38 -27.16
C PHE A 31 5.46 -15.85 -28.59
N ILE A 32 6.23 -16.84 -29.01
CA ILE A 32 6.21 -17.42 -30.36
C ILE A 32 5.68 -18.86 -30.24
N THR A 33 4.46 -19.11 -30.69
CA THR A 33 3.86 -20.45 -30.69
C THR A 33 4.26 -21.26 -31.93
N LYS A 34 3.94 -22.56 -31.93
CA LYS A 34 4.22 -23.49 -33.03
C LYS A 34 3.17 -23.36 -34.14
N GLY A 35 3.35 -22.39 -35.04
CA GLY A 35 2.53 -22.25 -36.25
C GLY A 35 3.20 -21.35 -37.29
N VAL A 36 2.78 -21.48 -38.55
CA VAL A 36 3.27 -20.64 -39.67
C VAL A 36 2.10 -20.14 -40.51
N GLY A 37 2.07 -18.84 -40.78
CA GLY A 37 0.98 -18.20 -41.52
C GLY A 37 -0.36 -18.25 -40.78
N ILE A 38 -1.47 -18.20 -41.54
CA ILE A 38 -2.85 -18.08 -41.04
C ILE A 38 -3.19 -19.21 -40.05
N PHE A 39 -2.64 -20.41 -40.24
CA PHE A 39 -2.90 -21.56 -39.37
C PHE A 39 -2.35 -21.39 -37.94
N ALA A 40 -1.43 -20.46 -37.69
CA ALA A 40 -0.90 -20.17 -36.36
C ALA A 40 -1.95 -19.55 -35.41
N GLU A 41 -2.97 -18.86 -35.95
CA GLU A 41 -4.04 -18.29 -35.13
C GLU A 41 -5.00 -19.36 -34.58
N PHE A 42 -5.03 -20.54 -35.20
CA PHE A 42 -5.83 -21.70 -34.78
C PHE A 42 -5.04 -22.71 -33.92
N SER A 43 -3.72 -22.53 -33.76
CA SER A 43 -2.92 -23.32 -32.83
C SER A 43 -2.99 -22.73 -31.42
N GLU A 44 -3.97 -23.19 -30.64
CA GLU A 44 -4.01 -22.95 -29.19
C GLU A 44 -2.94 -23.77 -28.47
N SER A 45 -2.42 -23.23 -27.36
CA SER A 45 -1.49 -23.94 -26.46
C SER A 45 -1.76 -23.53 -25.01
N VAL A 46 -1.64 -24.45 -24.06
CA VAL A 46 -1.86 -24.16 -22.64
C VAL A 46 -0.52 -23.85 -21.98
N MET A 47 -0.37 -22.63 -21.46
CA MET A 47 0.69 -22.28 -20.52
C MET A 47 0.27 -22.61 -19.09
N LYS A 48 1.16 -23.22 -18.31
CA LYS A 48 1.03 -23.56 -16.89
C LYS A 48 2.08 -22.81 -16.07
N SER A 49 1.65 -22.26 -14.94
CA SER A 49 2.45 -21.50 -13.97
C SER A 49 1.91 -21.71 -12.55
N PRO A 50 2.09 -22.89 -11.93
CA PRO A 50 1.42 -23.30 -10.67
C PRO A 50 1.92 -22.58 -9.40
N ASP A 51 2.99 -21.79 -9.51
CA ASP A 51 3.43 -20.82 -8.50
C ASP A 51 3.16 -19.37 -8.92
N TYR A 52 2.35 -19.16 -9.97
CA TYR A 52 2.13 -17.91 -10.69
C TYR A 52 3.36 -17.34 -11.43
N PHE A 53 4.38 -18.15 -11.72
CA PHE A 53 5.50 -17.77 -12.59
C PHE A 53 5.72 -18.76 -13.74
N LEU A 54 6.09 -18.23 -14.91
CA LEU A 54 6.67 -19.01 -16.00
C LEU A 54 8.19 -19.01 -15.86
N HIS A 55 8.77 -20.19 -15.60
CA HIS A 55 10.20 -20.37 -15.42
C HIS A 55 10.90 -20.68 -16.76
N GLY A 56 12.11 -20.17 -16.94
CA GLY A 56 12.79 -20.25 -18.23
C GLY A 56 14.24 -19.77 -18.21
N TYR A 57 14.79 -19.56 -19.40
CA TYR A 57 16.12 -19.01 -19.62
C TYR A 57 16.11 -17.96 -20.72
N SER A 58 16.93 -16.93 -20.57
CA SER A 58 17.32 -16.05 -21.67
C SER A 58 18.39 -16.69 -22.56
N THR A 59 18.54 -16.21 -23.79
CA THR A 59 19.48 -16.77 -24.78
C THR A 59 20.96 -16.68 -24.36
N ASP A 60 21.29 -15.74 -23.47
CA ASP A 60 22.60 -15.61 -22.81
C ASP A 60 22.76 -16.43 -21.52
N GLY A 61 21.82 -17.34 -21.24
CA GLY A 61 21.94 -18.43 -20.26
C GLY A 61 21.48 -18.11 -18.83
N TYR A 62 21.01 -16.90 -18.54
CA TYR A 62 20.46 -16.57 -17.23
C TYR A 62 19.07 -17.18 -17.06
N GLN A 63 18.76 -17.68 -15.87
CA GLN A 63 17.40 -18.12 -15.53
C GLN A 63 16.47 -16.90 -15.43
N ILE A 64 15.20 -17.11 -15.75
CA ILE A 64 14.14 -16.11 -15.59
C ILE A 64 12.90 -16.73 -14.94
N ALA A 65 12.11 -15.89 -14.27
CA ALA A 65 10.76 -16.23 -13.83
C ALA A 65 9.81 -15.04 -14.12
N LEU A 66 8.75 -15.27 -14.89
CA LEU A 66 7.82 -14.21 -15.34
C LEU A 66 6.47 -14.34 -14.62
N TYR A 67 6.07 -13.33 -13.84
CA TYR A 67 4.80 -13.40 -13.10
C TYR A 67 3.59 -13.34 -14.04
N THR A 68 2.72 -14.34 -13.92
CA THR A 68 1.49 -14.49 -14.71
C THR A 68 0.24 -14.03 -13.97
N GLY A 69 0.16 -14.35 -12.67
CA GLY A 69 -1.05 -14.19 -11.86
C GLY A 69 -2.17 -15.19 -12.18
N TYR A 70 -1.88 -16.28 -12.88
CA TYR A 70 -2.81 -17.37 -13.19
C TYR A 70 -2.09 -18.73 -13.08
N ASP A 71 -2.80 -19.80 -12.70
CA ASP A 71 -2.23 -21.15 -12.66
C ASP A 71 -2.08 -21.75 -14.06
N GLU A 72 -3.04 -21.50 -14.95
CA GLU A 72 -3.00 -21.89 -16.37
C GLU A 72 -3.67 -20.85 -17.28
N ARG A 73 -3.31 -20.85 -18.57
CA ARG A 73 -3.89 -19.97 -19.59
C ARG A 73 -3.73 -20.54 -21.00
N ILE A 74 -4.81 -20.49 -21.77
CA ILE A 74 -4.78 -20.74 -23.22
C ILE A 74 -4.15 -19.53 -23.93
N ILE A 75 -3.20 -19.79 -24.83
CA ILE A 75 -2.48 -18.80 -25.62
C ILE A 75 -2.54 -19.14 -27.12
N SER A 76 -2.37 -18.11 -27.97
CA SER A 76 -2.31 -18.21 -29.43
C SER A 76 -1.06 -17.50 -29.99
N SER A 77 -0.89 -17.50 -31.32
CA SER A 77 0.30 -17.02 -32.05
C SER A 77 0.79 -15.60 -31.77
N ASN A 78 -0.05 -14.74 -31.19
CA ASN A 78 0.29 -13.35 -30.88
C ASN A 78 0.27 -13.06 -29.37
N TYR A 79 0.48 -14.08 -28.52
CA TYR A 79 0.39 -13.90 -27.06
C TYR A 79 1.49 -12.98 -26.51
N LYS A 80 1.07 -11.96 -25.76
CA LYS A 80 1.96 -10.99 -25.10
C LYS A 80 1.70 -10.98 -23.60
N LEU A 81 2.76 -11.09 -22.82
CA LEU A 81 2.75 -10.93 -21.37
C LEU A 81 3.54 -9.67 -21.02
N ARG A 82 2.91 -8.72 -20.34
CA ARG A 82 3.59 -7.63 -19.60
C ARG A 82 3.50 -8.02 -18.12
N PRO A 83 4.51 -8.71 -17.57
CA PRO A 83 4.43 -9.26 -16.21
C PRO A 83 4.64 -8.14 -15.19
N GLY A 84 3.75 -8.05 -14.20
CA GLY A 84 3.87 -7.06 -13.12
C GLY A 84 5.16 -7.20 -12.28
N ILE A 85 5.73 -8.40 -12.27
CA ILE A 85 7.02 -8.74 -11.68
C ILE A 85 7.74 -9.71 -12.63
N TYR A 86 8.99 -9.46 -12.99
CA TYR A 86 9.85 -10.51 -13.57
C TYR A 86 11.19 -10.60 -12.85
N LEU A 87 11.71 -11.81 -12.77
CA LEU A 87 12.94 -12.14 -12.05
C LEU A 87 13.99 -12.67 -13.02
N VAL A 88 15.26 -12.39 -12.74
CA VAL A 88 16.40 -12.74 -13.58
C VAL A 88 17.56 -13.16 -12.68
N SER A 89 18.21 -14.29 -12.95
CA SER A 89 19.32 -14.75 -12.10
C SER A 89 20.53 -13.81 -12.15
N THR A 90 21.36 -13.84 -11.11
CA THR A 90 22.62 -13.06 -11.03
C THR A 90 23.77 -13.69 -11.81
N ALA A 91 23.64 -14.96 -12.21
CA ALA A 91 24.63 -15.70 -13.00
C ALA A 91 23.96 -16.61 -14.04
N ASN A 92 24.68 -16.91 -15.12
CA ASN A 92 24.29 -17.80 -16.23
C ASN A 92 25.07 -19.12 -16.29
N LEU A 93 26.09 -19.29 -15.42
CA LEU A 93 26.86 -20.53 -15.26
C LEU A 93 26.50 -21.30 -13.98
N CYS A 94 25.59 -20.74 -13.18
CA CYS A 94 25.04 -21.36 -11.96
C CYS A 94 23.53 -21.52 -12.14
N SER A 95 22.98 -22.68 -11.75
CA SER A 95 21.54 -22.88 -11.64
C SER A 95 21.11 -22.69 -10.19
N TYR A 96 20.16 -21.79 -9.96
CA TYR A 96 19.52 -21.53 -8.68
C TYR A 96 18.11 -22.13 -8.64
N ASP A 97 17.56 -22.36 -7.45
CA ASP A 97 16.15 -22.66 -7.29
C ASP A 97 15.33 -21.37 -7.41
N MET A 98 14.82 -21.06 -8.60
CA MET A 98 14.02 -19.85 -8.85
C MET A 98 12.59 -19.95 -8.25
N SER A 99 12.18 -21.09 -7.69
CA SER A 99 10.84 -21.28 -7.11
C SER A 99 10.72 -20.84 -5.65
N LYS A 100 11.84 -20.50 -4.98
CA LYS A 100 11.88 -20.13 -3.56
C LYS A 100 12.79 -18.93 -3.25
N MET A 101 12.55 -18.27 -2.13
CA MET A 101 13.45 -17.27 -1.53
C MET A 101 13.48 -17.37 -0.01
N GLN A 102 14.53 -16.84 0.63
CA GLN A 102 14.61 -16.69 2.10
C GLN A 102 14.70 -15.23 2.54
N ALA A 103 15.10 -14.30 1.65
CA ALA A 103 14.94 -12.87 1.88
C ALA A 103 14.74 -12.08 0.58
N ILE A 104 14.12 -10.92 0.70
CA ILE A 104 13.92 -9.91 -0.35
C ILE A 104 14.39 -8.54 0.16
N GLU A 105 15.11 -7.80 -0.68
CA GLU A 105 15.49 -6.40 -0.46
C GLU A 105 14.83 -5.51 -1.51
N PHE A 106 14.17 -4.44 -1.05
CA PHE A 106 13.76 -3.31 -1.87
C PHE A 106 14.70 -2.14 -1.59
N ILE A 107 15.21 -1.49 -2.63
CA ILE A 107 16.31 -0.52 -2.53
C ILE A 107 15.92 0.80 -3.19
N GLY A 108 16.16 1.91 -2.50
CA GLY A 108 16.06 3.26 -3.06
C GLY A 108 14.63 3.68 -3.41
N GLY A 109 14.49 4.49 -4.46
CA GLY A 109 13.22 5.10 -4.86
C GLY A 109 12.59 5.91 -3.72
N THR A 110 11.31 5.70 -3.46
CA THR A 110 10.56 6.37 -2.38
C THR A 110 11.13 6.08 -0.99
N LEU A 111 11.79 4.94 -0.76
CA LEU A 111 12.41 4.63 0.54
C LEU A 111 13.44 5.70 0.95
N ASN A 112 14.10 6.34 -0.01
CA ASN A 112 15.06 7.42 0.24
C ASN A 112 14.43 8.68 0.84
N ASN A 113 13.10 8.83 0.71
CA ASN A 113 12.30 9.92 1.27
C ASN A 113 11.58 9.53 2.58
N LEU A 114 11.76 8.30 3.08
CA LEU A 114 11.08 7.78 4.29
C LEU A 114 12.02 7.60 5.50
N TYR A 115 13.25 8.10 5.41
CA TYR A 115 14.16 8.26 6.55
C TYR A 115 14.93 9.58 6.42
N GLN A 116 15.54 10.04 7.52
CA GLN A 116 16.39 11.24 7.47
C GLN A 116 17.71 10.92 6.76
N GLN A 117 17.87 11.43 5.54
CA GLN A 117 19.09 11.33 4.74
C GLN A 117 20.32 11.86 5.52
N PRO A 118 21.28 10.99 5.90
CA PRO A 118 22.40 11.38 6.74
C PRO A 118 23.54 11.96 5.90
N GLN A 119 24.18 13.03 6.36
CA GLN A 119 25.22 13.72 5.60
C GLN A 119 26.49 12.87 5.48
N ILE A 120 26.90 12.57 4.25
CA ILE A 120 28.18 11.91 3.97
C ILE A 120 29.31 12.93 4.10
N VAL A 121 30.26 12.68 5.00
CA VAL A 121 31.32 13.62 5.35
C VAL A 121 32.59 13.31 4.57
N THR A 122 33.19 14.30 3.92
CA THR A 122 34.50 14.18 3.26
C THR A 122 35.53 15.05 3.98
N LYS A 123 36.68 14.47 4.35
CA LYS A 123 37.80 15.16 5.03
C LYS A 123 39.11 14.87 4.30
N TYR A 124 40.00 15.85 4.22
CA TYR A 124 41.36 15.64 3.71
C TYR A 124 42.28 15.16 4.83
N ASP A 125 42.85 13.96 4.65
CA ASP A 125 43.91 13.43 5.50
C ASP A 125 45.24 14.09 5.11
N LYS A 126 45.82 14.89 6.02
CA LYS A 126 47.07 15.61 5.77
C LYS A 126 48.31 14.71 5.82
N GLU A 127 48.28 13.63 6.59
CA GLU A 127 49.41 12.73 6.76
C GLU A 127 49.52 11.79 5.55
N ARG A 128 48.38 11.21 5.17
CA ARG A 128 48.26 10.26 4.05
C ARG A 128 48.02 10.93 2.69
N LYS A 129 47.74 12.24 2.69
CA LYS A 129 47.57 13.10 1.51
C LYS A 129 46.42 12.68 0.56
N TYR A 130 45.31 12.19 1.12
CA TYR A 130 44.12 11.82 0.33
C TYR A 130 42.81 12.21 1.03
N TYR A 131 41.70 12.22 0.29
CA TYR A 131 40.38 12.50 0.84
C TYR A 131 39.72 11.22 1.39
N ILE A 132 39.39 11.21 2.67
CA ILE A 132 38.55 10.19 3.32
C ILE A 132 37.09 10.61 3.19
N LYS A 133 36.25 9.72 2.66
CA LYS A 133 34.79 9.87 2.62
C LYS A 133 34.17 8.89 3.62
N THR A 134 33.60 9.43 4.70
CA THR A 134 32.97 8.67 5.78
C THR A 134 31.48 8.54 5.51
N TYR A 135 31.03 7.30 5.29
CA TYR A 135 29.61 6.97 5.13
C TYR A 135 28.98 6.75 6.52
N PRO A 136 27.91 7.47 6.87
CA PRO A 136 27.20 7.26 8.13
C PRO A 136 26.35 5.99 8.05
N GLU A 137 26.50 5.08 9.02
CA GLU A 137 25.72 3.85 9.09
C GLU A 137 24.36 4.09 9.76
N PHE A 138 23.30 3.52 9.19
CA PHE A 138 21.97 3.42 9.77
C PHE A 138 21.50 1.96 9.63
N LYS A 139 21.06 1.36 10.74
CA LYS A 139 20.49 0.02 10.77
C LYS A 139 19.47 -0.12 11.90
N LYS A 140 18.29 -0.66 11.60
CA LYS A 140 17.26 -1.09 12.57
C LYS A 140 16.68 -2.45 12.18
N GLU A 141 16.25 -3.22 13.16
CA GLU A 141 15.69 -4.56 12.97
C GLU A 141 14.42 -4.72 13.82
N TYR A 142 13.39 -5.34 13.25
CA TYR A 142 12.08 -5.52 13.86
C TYR A 142 11.56 -6.94 13.58
N SER A 143 10.78 -7.51 14.51
CA SER A 143 9.94 -8.66 14.22
C SER A 143 8.58 -8.16 13.71
N VAL A 144 8.15 -8.61 12.54
CA VAL A 144 6.88 -8.20 11.92
C VAL A 144 6.11 -9.42 11.40
N ARG A 145 4.81 -9.24 11.17
CA ARG A 145 3.93 -10.27 10.59
C ARG A 145 3.30 -9.76 9.30
N ILE A 146 3.38 -10.56 8.24
CA ILE A 146 2.77 -10.30 6.93
C ILE A 146 1.80 -11.44 6.63
N ASN A 147 0.49 -11.17 6.71
CA ASN A 147 -0.58 -12.14 6.46
C ASN A 147 -0.34 -13.50 7.14
N GLY A 148 -0.15 -13.48 8.46
CA GLY A 148 0.16 -14.66 9.28
C GLY A 148 1.64 -15.09 9.30
N ILE A 149 2.44 -14.75 8.28
CA ILE A 149 3.86 -15.13 8.19
C ILE A 149 4.69 -14.20 9.07
N GLU A 150 5.40 -14.75 10.06
CA GLU A 150 6.39 -14.00 10.84
C GLU A 150 7.70 -13.88 10.06
N CYS A 151 8.27 -12.67 10.03
CA CYS A 151 9.50 -12.37 9.34
C CYS A 151 10.24 -11.21 10.02
N LYS A 152 11.56 -11.15 9.81
CA LYS A 152 12.41 -10.09 10.34
C LYS A 152 12.49 -8.97 9.31
N PHE A 153 12.02 -7.79 9.67
CA PHE A 153 12.17 -6.57 8.87
C PHE A 153 13.46 -5.87 9.27
N ILE A 154 14.29 -5.51 8.29
CA ILE A 154 15.55 -4.80 8.49
C ILE A 154 15.55 -3.56 7.61
N LEU A 155 15.68 -2.40 8.25
CA LEU A 155 16.02 -1.15 7.58
C LEU A 155 17.53 -0.95 7.69
N LYS A 156 18.21 -0.67 6.58
CA LYS A 156 19.65 -0.34 6.55
C LYS A 156 19.95 0.65 5.43
N ASN A 157 20.95 1.51 5.58
CA ASN A 157 21.42 2.34 4.47
C ASN A 157 22.67 1.76 3.77
N ILE A 158 22.88 2.13 2.51
CA ILE A 158 24.12 1.90 1.75
C ILE A 158 24.43 3.11 0.86
N PRO A 159 25.68 3.34 0.42
CA PRO A 159 25.96 4.29 -0.64
C PRO A 159 25.24 3.87 -1.94
N SER A 160 24.57 4.81 -2.63
CA SER A 160 23.91 4.51 -3.89
C SER A 160 24.92 4.17 -4.98
N LYS A 161 24.66 3.10 -5.76
CA LYS A 161 25.54 2.65 -6.85
C LYS A 161 25.69 3.70 -7.95
N ASN A 162 24.59 4.40 -8.26
CA ASN A 162 24.51 5.38 -9.34
C ASN A 162 25.07 6.74 -8.91
N ASN A 163 25.00 7.06 -7.62
CA ASN A 163 25.59 8.28 -7.07
C ASN A 163 26.10 8.02 -5.63
N PRO A 164 27.38 7.68 -5.44
CA PRO A 164 27.96 7.44 -4.11
C PRO A 164 27.96 8.67 -3.17
N SER A 165 27.40 9.82 -3.56
CA SER A 165 27.15 10.96 -2.66
C SER A 165 25.70 11.01 -2.13
N ILE A 166 24.90 9.96 -2.38
CA ILE A 166 23.56 9.73 -1.82
C ILE A 166 23.57 8.40 -1.06
N MET A 167 22.85 8.31 0.05
CA MET A 167 22.61 7.05 0.75
C MET A 167 21.24 6.49 0.31
N ASN A 168 21.25 5.26 -0.23
CA ASN A 168 20.02 4.52 -0.51
C ASN A 168 19.56 3.79 0.76
N LEU A 169 18.28 3.90 1.10
CA LEU A 169 17.65 3.03 2.09
C LEU A 169 17.33 1.67 1.48
N ILE A 170 17.52 0.61 2.26
CA ILE A 170 17.11 -0.75 1.95
C ILE A 170 16.05 -1.18 2.96
N ALA A 171 14.92 -1.66 2.46
CA ALA A 171 13.90 -2.36 3.20
C ALA A 171 14.03 -3.86 2.91
N ARG A 172 14.53 -4.64 3.87
CA ARG A 172 14.78 -6.08 3.75
C ARG A 172 13.81 -6.88 4.61
N TYR A 173 13.25 -7.95 4.06
CA TYR A 173 12.48 -8.95 4.80
C TYR A 173 13.22 -10.28 4.77
N GLU A 174 13.55 -10.83 5.94
CA GLU A 174 14.13 -12.17 6.09
C GLU A 174 13.09 -13.13 6.68
N PHE A 175 12.89 -14.27 6.04
CA PHE A 175 11.94 -15.29 6.45
C PHE A 175 12.64 -16.41 7.26
N PRO A 176 11.98 -17.03 8.25
CA PRO A 176 12.57 -18.06 9.11
C PRO A 176 12.81 -19.40 8.40
N LYS A 177 12.37 -19.54 7.14
CA LYS A 177 12.52 -20.72 6.27
C LYS A 177 12.42 -20.28 4.82
N GLU A 178 12.67 -21.21 3.89
CA GLU A 178 12.34 -20.97 2.49
C GLU A 178 10.83 -20.69 2.29
N MET A 179 10.54 -19.66 1.51
CA MET A 179 9.20 -19.24 1.12
C MET A 179 9.02 -19.39 -0.40
N PRO A 180 7.88 -19.89 -0.89
CA PRO A 180 7.60 -19.94 -2.33
C PRO A 180 7.69 -18.55 -2.97
N ILE A 181 8.17 -18.49 -4.21
CA ILE A 181 8.50 -17.22 -4.89
C ILE A 181 7.29 -16.26 -4.99
N LYS A 182 6.05 -16.77 -5.04
CA LYS A 182 4.82 -15.95 -4.96
C LYS A 182 4.64 -15.11 -3.70
N THR A 183 5.39 -15.39 -2.62
CA THR A 183 5.41 -14.53 -1.43
C THR A 183 5.91 -13.11 -1.74
N ILE A 184 6.70 -12.90 -2.81
CA ILE A 184 7.14 -11.56 -3.25
C ILE A 184 5.95 -10.59 -3.40
N ARG A 185 4.84 -11.02 -4.02
CA ARG A 185 3.64 -10.18 -4.22
C ARG A 185 3.05 -9.71 -2.90
N LEU A 186 3.03 -10.56 -1.88
CA LEU A 186 2.50 -10.21 -0.55
C LEU A 186 3.39 -9.17 0.13
N THR A 187 4.71 -9.40 0.13
CA THR A 187 5.68 -8.49 0.77
C THR A 187 5.75 -7.13 0.05
N TYR A 188 5.77 -7.14 -1.28
CA TYR A 188 5.70 -5.93 -2.12
C TYR A 188 4.43 -5.12 -1.81
N ASN A 189 3.25 -5.75 -1.84
CA ASN A 189 1.99 -5.06 -1.57
C ASN A 189 1.94 -4.41 -0.17
N VAL A 190 2.49 -5.06 0.86
CA VAL A 190 2.54 -4.49 2.22
C VAL A 190 3.51 -3.32 2.30
N LEU A 191 4.73 -3.43 1.75
CA LEU A 191 5.68 -2.32 1.75
C LEU A 191 5.16 -1.14 0.91
N MET A 192 4.50 -1.40 -0.22
CA MET A 192 3.81 -0.39 -1.02
C MET A 192 2.75 0.35 -0.21
N LYS A 193 1.82 -0.36 0.45
CA LYS A 193 0.82 0.28 1.34
C LYS A 193 1.46 1.16 2.42
N ILE A 194 2.54 0.69 3.04
CA ILE A 194 3.32 1.44 4.04
C ILE A 194 3.93 2.70 3.42
N CYS A 195 4.58 2.60 2.26
CA CYS A 195 5.16 3.76 1.57
C CYS A 195 4.10 4.78 1.16
N ARG A 196 2.95 4.34 0.61
CA ARG A 196 1.83 5.22 0.23
C ARG A 196 1.26 5.96 1.42
N PHE A 197 1.07 5.26 2.54
CA PHE A 197 0.63 5.87 3.79
C PHE A 197 1.59 6.95 4.30
N MET A 198 2.89 6.64 4.33
CA MET A 198 3.90 7.54 4.89
C MET A 198 4.19 8.76 4.02
N THR A 199 3.94 8.68 2.70
CA THR A 199 4.05 9.81 1.76
C THR A 199 2.73 10.54 1.49
N ASN A 200 1.57 9.90 1.69
CA ASN A 200 0.25 10.32 1.20
C ASN A 200 0.17 10.39 -0.35
N ARG A 201 0.82 9.44 -1.04
CA ARG A 201 0.91 9.39 -2.52
C ARG A 201 0.74 7.97 -3.05
N GLU A 202 0.09 7.80 -4.20
CA GLU A 202 0.00 6.50 -4.89
C GLU A 202 1.27 6.13 -5.66
N ASN A 203 1.92 7.12 -6.29
CA ASN A 203 3.13 6.97 -7.10
C ASN A 203 4.41 6.75 -6.25
N VAL A 204 4.42 5.65 -5.50
CA VAL A 204 5.60 5.18 -4.78
C VAL A 204 6.26 4.00 -5.50
N GLY A 205 7.55 3.78 -5.25
CA GLY A 205 8.29 2.66 -5.82
C GLY A 205 9.74 2.60 -5.35
N PHE A 206 10.49 1.69 -5.96
CA PHE A 206 11.86 1.28 -5.59
C PHE A 206 12.75 1.23 -6.83
N ASP A 207 14.03 1.59 -6.68
CA ASP A 207 15.01 1.59 -7.78
C ASP A 207 15.45 0.16 -8.15
N GLU A 208 15.58 -0.72 -7.16
CA GLU A 208 15.97 -2.12 -7.34
C GLU A 208 15.19 -3.06 -6.40
N VAL A 209 15.02 -4.32 -6.85
CA VAL A 209 14.61 -5.43 -5.99
C VAL A 209 15.66 -6.55 -6.10
N CYS A 210 16.10 -7.11 -4.98
CA CYS A 210 17.10 -8.17 -4.92
C CYS A 210 16.59 -9.36 -4.10
N LEU A 211 16.78 -10.58 -4.60
CA LEU A 211 16.33 -11.82 -3.96
C LEU A 211 17.49 -12.67 -3.45
N TYR A 212 17.31 -13.24 -2.27
CA TYR A 212 18.36 -13.91 -1.50
C TYR A 212 17.94 -15.30 -1.02
N GLN A 213 18.93 -16.18 -1.01
CA GLN A 213 18.92 -17.52 -0.42
C GLN A 213 20.17 -17.64 0.47
N ILE A 214 20.18 -18.64 1.36
CA ILE A 214 21.32 -19.05 2.17
C ILE A 214 21.95 -20.26 1.47
N ASP A 215 23.26 -20.24 1.27
CA ASP A 215 24.00 -21.38 0.73
C ASP A 215 24.17 -22.44 1.81
N ASP A 216 23.59 -23.64 1.60
CA ASP A 216 23.55 -24.75 2.56
C ASP A 216 24.94 -25.21 3.04
N LYS A 217 26.00 -24.96 2.26
CA LYS A 217 27.37 -25.43 2.54
C LYS A 217 28.15 -24.44 3.41
N THR A 218 27.80 -23.16 3.35
CA THR A 218 28.55 -22.07 4.01
C THR A 218 27.72 -21.30 5.03
N GLY A 219 26.39 -21.47 5.06
CA GLY A 219 25.47 -20.72 5.91
C GLY A 219 25.39 -19.24 5.56
N LYS A 220 25.83 -18.83 4.37
CA LYS A 220 25.92 -17.41 3.96
C LYS A 220 24.80 -17.03 3.01
N TRP A 221 24.24 -15.84 3.22
CA TRP A 221 23.37 -15.17 2.27
C TRP A 221 24.09 -14.92 0.93
N PHE A 222 23.48 -15.33 -0.16
CA PHE A 222 23.86 -14.96 -1.52
C PHE A 222 22.66 -14.38 -2.27
N LYS A 223 22.92 -13.46 -3.19
CA LYS A 223 21.90 -12.89 -4.08
C LYS A 223 21.77 -13.79 -5.32
N PHE A 224 20.62 -14.45 -5.48
CA PHE A 224 20.39 -15.37 -6.59
C PHE A 224 19.71 -14.71 -7.79
N ALA A 225 18.90 -13.67 -7.55
CA ALA A 225 18.19 -12.96 -8.62
C ALA A 225 18.02 -11.45 -8.38
N ASP A 226 17.89 -10.73 -9.49
CA ASP A 226 17.38 -9.36 -9.61
C ASP A 226 15.88 -9.42 -9.93
N GLY A 227 15.10 -8.54 -9.31
CA GLY A 227 13.67 -8.40 -9.52
C GLY A 227 13.32 -7.07 -10.19
N PHE A 228 12.50 -7.15 -11.23
CA PHE A 228 12.05 -6.04 -12.03
C PHE A 228 10.54 -5.88 -11.85
N LEU A 229 10.12 -4.66 -11.51
CA LEU A 229 8.73 -4.31 -11.28
C LEU A 229 8.19 -3.45 -12.43
N ASP A 230 6.92 -3.63 -12.73
CA ASP A 230 6.17 -2.79 -13.66
C ASP A 230 5.27 -1.83 -12.85
N TYR A 231 5.61 -0.55 -12.88
CA TYR A 231 4.87 0.50 -12.19
C TYR A 231 3.91 1.20 -13.14
N GLN A 232 2.75 1.60 -12.64
CA GLN A 232 1.75 2.38 -13.39
C GLN A 232 2.13 3.86 -13.56
N TYR A 233 3.27 4.29 -13.02
CA TYR A 233 3.70 5.69 -12.94
C TYR A 233 5.13 5.84 -13.49
N ASP A 234 5.33 6.76 -14.45
CA ASP A 234 6.64 7.06 -15.04
C ASP A 234 7.62 7.72 -14.05
N LYS A 235 7.09 8.26 -12.94
CA LYS A 235 7.85 8.93 -11.87
C LYS A 235 7.26 8.64 -10.51
N PHE A 236 8.12 8.35 -9.54
CA PHE A 236 7.76 8.31 -8.13
C PHE A 236 7.70 9.72 -7.52
N THR A 237 7.07 9.84 -6.35
CA THR A 237 6.95 11.12 -5.62
C THR A 237 8.31 11.76 -5.29
N GLU A 238 8.42 13.06 -5.57
CA GLU A 238 9.56 13.92 -5.25
C GLU A 238 9.39 14.58 -3.85
N LYS A 239 8.33 14.23 -3.09
CA LYS A 239 8.03 14.74 -1.74
C LYS A 239 9.15 14.38 -0.75
N LYS A 240 9.78 15.42 -0.20
CA LYS A 240 11.01 15.32 0.59
C LYS A 240 10.75 14.73 1.98
N TYR A 241 11.78 14.10 2.56
CA TYR A 241 11.69 13.44 3.87
C TYR A 241 11.21 14.37 5.00
N GLN A 242 11.44 15.69 4.94
CA GLN A 242 10.94 16.61 5.96
C GLN A 242 9.40 16.65 6.03
N GLN A 243 8.71 16.31 4.94
CA GLN A 243 7.26 16.38 4.74
C GLN A 243 6.56 15.01 4.88
N ASN A 244 7.32 13.91 4.98
CA ASN A 244 6.79 12.56 5.12
C ASN A 244 6.79 12.12 6.58
N ILE A 245 5.93 11.16 6.92
CA ILE A 245 6.11 10.36 8.14
C ILE A 245 7.34 9.48 7.90
N LEU A 246 8.30 9.46 8.82
CA LEU A 246 9.54 8.67 8.68
C LEU A 246 9.44 7.32 9.38
N PHE A 247 10.29 6.36 9.02
CA PHE A 247 10.39 5.10 9.77
C PHE A 247 10.81 5.34 11.23
N ASP A 248 11.60 6.39 11.51
CA ASP A 248 11.93 6.86 12.87
C ASP A 248 10.76 7.56 13.59
N ASP A 249 9.64 7.82 12.90
CA ASP A 249 8.41 8.35 13.49
C ASP A 249 7.40 7.26 13.85
N VAL A 250 7.41 6.14 13.13
CA VAL A 250 6.56 4.95 13.40
C VAL A 250 7.31 3.81 14.09
N ASP A 251 8.53 4.08 14.58
CA ASP A 251 9.54 3.10 15.01
C ASP A 251 9.02 2.00 15.97
N GLU A 252 8.37 2.41 17.07
CA GLU A 252 7.80 1.49 18.07
C GLU A 252 6.54 0.76 17.56
N CYS A 253 5.92 1.29 16.51
CA CYS A 253 4.66 0.81 15.94
C CYS A 253 4.85 -0.03 14.67
N ILE A 254 6.08 -0.23 14.17
CA ILE A 254 6.40 -0.92 12.92
C ILE A 254 5.71 -2.30 12.81
N ALA A 255 5.67 -3.07 13.90
CA ALA A 255 5.01 -4.38 13.93
C ALA A 255 3.49 -4.28 13.77
N ASN A 256 2.84 -3.32 14.44
CA ASN A 256 1.41 -3.06 14.33
C ASN A 256 1.04 -2.52 12.94
N LEU A 257 1.86 -1.63 12.40
CA LEU A 257 1.73 -1.09 11.04
C LEU A 257 1.75 -2.20 9.98
N HIS A 258 2.70 -3.14 10.04
CA HIS A 258 2.72 -4.31 9.15
C HIS A 258 1.52 -5.24 9.37
N SER A 259 1.11 -5.45 10.62
CA SER A 259 -0.05 -6.29 10.97
C SER A 259 -1.34 -5.75 10.34
N VAL A 260 -1.60 -4.43 10.44
CA VAL A 260 -2.80 -3.80 9.85
C VAL A 260 -2.69 -3.70 8.33
N MET A 261 -1.54 -3.31 7.76
CA MET A 261 -1.38 -3.20 6.30
C MET A 261 -1.46 -4.56 5.57
N SER A 262 -1.14 -5.65 6.27
CA SER A 262 -1.26 -7.03 5.75
C SER A 262 -2.57 -7.73 6.13
N ALA A 263 -3.49 -7.05 6.82
CA ALA A 263 -4.82 -7.57 7.10
C ALA A 263 -5.71 -7.49 5.84
N ASP A 264 -5.95 -8.64 5.23
CA ASP A 264 -6.78 -8.81 4.02
C ASP A 264 -7.82 -9.92 4.27
N THR A 265 -8.68 -9.70 5.28
CA THR A 265 -9.69 -10.66 5.72
C THR A 265 -11.09 -10.21 5.32
N GLU A 266 -11.72 -10.97 4.44
CA GLU A 266 -13.09 -10.77 3.97
C GLU A 266 -14.09 -10.60 5.13
N GLY A 267 -15.08 -9.72 4.95
CA GLY A 267 -16.18 -9.52 5.90
C GLY A 267 -15.82 -8.80 7.21
N LYS A 268 -14.60 -8.28 7.37
CA LYS A 268 -14.20 -7.44 8.51
C LYS A 268 -13.87 -6.02 8.07
N ALA A 269 -14.01 -5.05 8.99
CA ALA A 269 -13.50 -3.70 8.79
C ALA A 269 -11.96 -3.74 8.62
N THR A 270 -11.51 -3.66 7.38
CA THR A 270 -10.10 -3.50 7.01
C THR A 270 -9.78 -2.02 6.83
N TYR A 271 -8.49 -1.72 6.77
CA TYR A 271 -7.97 -0.37 6.83
C TYR A 271 -7.99 0.30 5.45
N LEU A 272 -8.81 1.34 5.33
CA LEU A 272 -9.08 2.05 4.08
C LEU A 272 -8.43 3.44 4.12
N PHE A 273 -7.58 3.75 3.15
CA PHE A 273 -6.89 5.05 3.00
C PHE A 273 -6.87 5.44 1.51
N ASP A 274 -7.97 5.18 0.81
CA ASP A 274 -8.08 5.19 -0.66
C ASP A 274 -8.29 6.62 -1.20
N PHE A 275 -7.70 7.60 -0.53
CA PHE A 275 -7.76 9.04 -0.84
C PHE A 275 -6.39 9.65 -1.16
N TYR A 276 -5.31 8.85 -1.13
CA TYR A 276 -3.96 9.28 -1.48
C TYR A 276 -3.94 10.03 -2.82
N ALA A 277 -3.00 10.96 -2.99
CA ALA A 277 -2.87 11.68 -4.25
C ALA A 277 -2.14 10.83 -5.30
N ASP A 278 -2.69 10.76 -6.51
CA ASP A 278 -2.14 9.97 -7.63
C ASP A 278 -0.66 10.27 -7.89
N ASN A 279 -0.30 11.56 -7.80
CA ASN A 279 1.06 12.06 -7.71
C ASN A 279 1.10 13.44 -7.02
N ASP A 280 2.30 14.03 -6.90
CA ASP A 280 2.51 15.30 -6.19
C ASP A 280 1.76 16.52 -6.76
N LYS A 281 1.39 16.51 -8.05
CA LYS A 281 0.57 17.59 -8.65
C LYS A 281 -0.89 17.46 -8.25
N ASP A 282 -1.38 16.23 -8.14
CA ASP A 282 -2.78 15.92 -7.87
C ASP A 282 -3.11 15.97 -6.37
N TYR A 283 -2.13 16.29 -5.52
CA TYR A 283 -2.34 16.50 -4.08
C TYR A 283 -3.33 17.63 -3.78
N SER A 284 -3.27 18.74 -4.52
CA SER A 284 -4.23 19.85 -4.37
C SER A 284 -5.56 19.61 -5.10
N ILE A 285 -5.68 18.52 -5.87
CA ILE A 285 -6.87 18.19 -6.67
C ILE A 285 -7.77 17.24 -5.88
N LEU A 286 -8.84 17.79 -5.32
CA LEU A 286 -9.87 17.05 -4.61
C LEU A 286 -10.98 16.60 -5.58
N SER A 287 -11.01 15.31 -5.91
CA SER A 287 -12.05 14.72 -6.74
C SER A 287 -13.26 14.25 -5.91
N ASN A 288 -14.39 14.04 -6.58
CA ASN A 288 -15.58 13.41 -5.98
C ASN A 288 -15.27 12.06 -5.34
N ASP A 289 -14.37 11.27 -5.92
CA ASP A 289 -14.02 9.96 -5.40
C ASP A 289 -13.06 10.05 -4.21
N LYS A 290 -12.11 11.01 -4.18
CA LYS A 290 -11.35 11.33 -2.95
C LYS A 290 -12.27 11.76 -1.80
N ILE A 291 -13.32 12.55 -2.08
CA ILE A 291 -14.32 12.94 -1.06
C ILE A 291 -15.08 11.71 -0.52
N LYS A 292 -15.46 10.76 -1.38
CA LYS A 292 -16.04 9.48 -0.93
C LYS A 292 -15.05 8.71 -0.04
N SER A 293 -13.81 8.53 -0.49
CA SER A 293 -12.77 7.81 0.24
C SER A 293 -12.42 8.41 1.59
N ILE A 294 -12.27 9.74 1.71
CA ILE A 294 -12.04 10.43 2.99
C ILE A 294 -13.19 10.17 3.95
N CYS A 295 -14.44 10.26 3.47
CA CYS A 295 -15.62 9.98 4.29
C CYS A 295 -15.68 8.50 4.72
N SER A 296 -15.41 7.55 3.81
CA SER A 296 -15.38 6.11 4.11
C SER A 296 -14.25 5.71 5.05
N SER A 297 -13.09 6.37 4.99
CA SER A 297 -11.97 6.14 5.90
C SER A 297 -12.30 6.60 7.32
N ILE A 298 -12.97 7.76 7.46
CA ILE A 298 -13.49 8.24 8.74
C ILE A 298 -14.63 7.35 9.26
N GLU A 299 -15.52 6.87 8.41
CA GLU A 299 -16.58 5.92 8.80
C GLU A 299 -15.99 4.58 9.26
N CYS A 300 -14.89 4.12 8.65
CA CYS A 300 -14.12 2.96 9.13
C CYS A 300 -13.45 3.20 10.49
N GLU A 301 -12.84 4.37 10.72
CA GLU A 301 -12.30 4.70 12.05
C GLU A 301 -13.40 4.82 13.12
N LEU A 302 -14.63 5.25 12.75
CA LEU A 302 -15.77 5.25 13.67
C LEU A 302 -16.20 3.84 14.10
N ASP A 303 -16.11 2.82 13.23
CA ASP A 303 -16.44 1.43 13.58
C ASP A 303 -15.46 0.83 14.61
N PHE A 304 -14.24 1.37 14.72
CA PHE A 304 -13.28 1.01 15.79
C PHE A 304 -13.54 1.74 17.12
N VAL A 305 -14.42 2.74 17.17
CA VAL A 305 -14.63 3.61 18.35
C VAL A 305 -16.00 3.36 18.98
N THR A 306 -16.04 2.39 19.90
CA THR A 306 -17.27 1.90 20.54
C THR A 306 -17.81 2.76 21.70
N ASP A 307 -17.07 3.78 22.12
CA ASP A 307 -17.30 4.57 23.33
C ASP A 307 -17.66 6.06 23.06
N LEU A 308 -17.97 6.43 21.81
CA LEU A 308 -18.51 7.75 21.47
C LEU A 308 -19.87 7.97 22.13
N LYS A 309 -19.87 8.79 23.18
CA LYS A 309 -21.06 9.16 23.96
C LYS A 309 -21.42 10.63 23.78
N ASP A 310 -22.72 10.86 23.83
CA ASP A 310 -23.39 12.15 23.80
C ASP A 310 -24.73 11.97 24.52
N ASP A 311 -25.21 12.98 25.24
CA ASP A 311 -26.42 12.84 26.07
C ASP A 311 -27.69 12.62 25.22
N GLU A 312 -27.67 13.13 23.98
CA GLU A 312 -28.71 12.89 22.96
C GLU A 312 -28.89 11.39 22.64
N ASN A 313 -27.81 10.59 22.71
CA ASN A 313 -27.82 9.17 22.33
C ASN A 313 -28.68 8.31 23.29
N ASN A 314 -28.74 8.69 24.57
CA ASN A 314 -29.61 8.04 25.55
C ASN A 314 -31.08 8.31 25.25
N ASN A 315 -31.43 9.58 25.01
CA ASN A 315 -32.79 10.01 24.66
C ASN A 315 -33.26 9.38 23.34
N LEU A 316 -32.38 9.27 22.34
CA LEU A 316 -32.65 8.59 21.08
C LEU A 316 -32.92 7.08 21.29
N THR A 317 -32.18 6.43 22.19
CA THR A 317 -32.36 5.00 22.50
C THR A 317 -33.75 4.73 23.12
N ASP A 318 -34.19 5.55 24.08
CA ASP A 318 -35.53 5.42 24.65
C ASP A 318 -36.64 5.84 23.66
N LEU A 319 -36.41 6.83 22.79
CA LEU A 319 -37.33 7.16 21.70
C LEU A 319 -37.51 5.98 20.73
N ILE A 320 -36.43 5.32 20.31
CA ILE A 320 -36.46 4.11 19.47
C ILE A 320 -37.24 2.99 20.17
N LYS A 321 -37.07 2.81 21.48
CA LYS A 321 -37.79 1.82 22.30
C LYS A 321 -39.28 2.12 22.40
N ASN A 322 -39.66 3.40 22.52
CA ASN A 322 -41.05 3.85 22.51
C ASN A 322 -41.70 3.62 21.13
N VAL A 323 -41.03 4.00 20.04
CA VAL A 323 -41.50 3.75 18.66
C VAL A 323 -41.65 2.24 18.39
N LYS A 324 -40.67 1.41 18.77
CA LYS A 324 -40.76 -0.06 18.69
C LYS A 324 -41.96 -0.60 19.49
N THR A 325 -42.36 0.05 20.57
CA THR A 325 -43.52 -0.35 21.40
C THR A 325 -44.85 -0.01 20.71
N VAL A 326 -45.00 1.19 20.16
CA VAL A 326 -46.18 1.60 19.37
C VAL A 326 -46.38 0.67 18.15
N ILE A 327 -45.31 0.32 17.44
CA ILE A 327 -45.39 -0.59 16.28
C ILE A 327 -45.79 -2.01 16.70
N LYS A 328 -45.27 -2.51 17.84
CA LYS A 328 -45.68 -3.79 18.44
C LYS A 328 -47.14 -3.80 18.90
N GLN A 329 -47.69 -2.65 19.32
CA GLN A 329 -49.11 -2.51 19.62
C GLN A 329 -49.95 -2.50 18.33
N HIS A 330 -49.53 -1.76 17.29
CA HIS A 330 -50.21 -1.76 15.99
C HIS A 330 -50.27 -3.17 15.36
N LYS A 331 -49.20 -3.98 15.50
CA LYS A 331 -49.14 -5.39 15.06
C LYS A 331 -50.14 -6.32 15.75
N LYS A 332 -50.80 -5.88 16.83
CA LYS A 332 -51.85 -6.60 17.56
C LYS A 332 -53.26 -6.02 17.37
N SER A 333 -53.41 -4.96 16.57
CA SER A 333 -54.70 -4.30 16.34
C SER A 333 -55.46 -4.90 15.14
N ASP A 334 -56.77 -4.63 15.07
CA ASP A 334 -57.63 -5.06 13.95
C ASP A 334 -57.23 -4.44 12.58
N LYS A 335 -56.30 -3.47 12.60
CA LYS A 335 -55.71 -2.81 11.41
C LYS A 335 -54.28 -3.30 11.12
N LYS A 336 -53.93 -4.51 11.56
CA LYS A 336 -52.63 -5.14 11.32
C LYS A 336 -52.30 -5.15 9.81
N LEU A 337 -51.08 -4.73 9.47
CA LEU A 337 -50.50 -4.83 8.13
C LEU A 337 -49.96 -6.25 7.83
N GLU A 338 -49.46 -6.49 6.61
CA GLU A 338 -48.71 -7.72 6.32
C GLU A 338 -47.47 -7.83 7.20
N ASP A 339 -47.11 -9.06 7.60
CA ASP A 339 -45.93 -9.28 8.45
C ASP A 339 -44.64 -8.75 7.83
N LYS A 340 -44.48 -8.92 6.50
CA LYS A 340 -43.39 -8.38 5.69
C LYS A 340 -43.26 -6.85 5.78
N THR A 341 -44.36 -6.11 5.96
CA THR A 341 -44.33 -4.67 6.19
C THR A 341 -43.73 -4.33 7.55
N TYR A 342 -44.05 -5.09 8.60
CA TYR A 342 -43.42 -4.92 9.90
C TYR A 342 -41.94 -5.31 9.88
N ASP A 343 -41.56 -6.35 9.13
CA ASP A 343 -40.16 -6.76 9.00
C ASP A 343 -39.32 -5.67 8.32
N MET A 344 -39.87 -5.04 7.26
CA MET A 344 -39.26 -3.86 6.62
C MET A 344 -39.16 -2.65 7.58
N ILE A 345 -40.19 -2.40 8.39
CA ILE A 345 -40.19 -1.32 9.40
C ILE A 345 -39.14 -1.60 10.49
N PHE A 346 -39.08 -2.81 11.05
CA PHE A 346 -38.09 -3.14 12.07
C PHE A 346 -36.66 -3.15 11.50
N SER A 347 -36.47 -3.58 10.25
CA SER A 347 -35.20 -3.47 9.52
C SER A 347 -34.75 -2.01 9.38
N SER A 348 -35.65 -1.11 8.96
CA SER A 348 -35.36 0.33 8.94
C SER A 348 -34.95 0.85 10.32
N ILE A 349 -35.68 0.46 11.38
CA ILE A 349 -35.39 0.92 12.75
C ILE A 349 -34.11 0.31 13.34
N SER A 350 -33.61 -0.84 12.86
CA SER A 350 -32.25 -1.32 13.22
C SER A 350 -31.13 -0.44 12.67
N HIS A 351 -31.41 0.43 11.70
CA HIS A 351 -30.46 1.44 11.20
C HIS A 351 -30.68 2.84 11.82
N TRP A 352 -31.66 3.01 12.73
CA TRP A 352 -31.85 4.29 13.42
C TRP A 352 -30.80 4.47 14.52
N GLY A 353 -30.09 5.58 14.47
CA GLY A 353 -29.05 5.97 15.41
C GLY A 353 -28.54 7.38 15.12
N MET A 354 -27.52 7.80 15.84
CA MET A 354 -26.88 9.11 15.66
C MET A 354 -26.44 9.31 14.20
N ALA A 355 -26.72 10.50 13.63
CA ALA A 355 -26.33 10.84 12.27
C ALA A 355 -24.80 10.83 12.10
N ASN A 356 -24.30 10.37 10.94
CA ASN A 356 -22.85 10.23 10.75
C ASN A 356 -22.11 11.58 10.85
N SER A 357 -22.70 12.71 10.45
CA SER A 357 -22.11 14.04 10.69
C SER A 357 -21.87 14.33 12.17
N ARG A 358 -22.81 13.96 13.06
CA ARG A 358 -22.66 14.11 14.52
C ARG A 358 -21.58 13.19 15.06
N LYS A 359 -21.54 11.92 14.63
CA LYS A 359 -20.46 10.97 15.01
C LYS A 359 -19.08 11.51 14.62
N ILE A 360 -18.95 12.04 13.40
CA ILE A 360 -17.71 12.64 12.89
C ILE A 360 -17.33 13.88 13.70
N HIS A 361 -18.30 14.74 14.04
CA HIS A 361 -18.03 15.90 14.90
C HIS A 361 -17.57 15.49 16.32
N LEU A 362 -18.17 14.46 16.92
CA LEU A 362 -17.74 13.94 18.22
C LEU A 362 -16.34 13.30 18.15
N LEU A 363 -15.98 12.63 17.05
CA LEU A 363 -14.62 12.11 16.83
C LEU A 363 -13.61 13.25 16.66
N TYR A 364 -13.94 14.29 15.89
CA TYR A 364 -13.15 15.52 15.76
C TYR A 364 -12.95 16.20 17.13
N LYS A 365 -14.01 16.27 17.96
CA LYS A 365 -13.95 16.81 19.32
C LYS A 365 -13.13 15.94 20.28
N ARG A 366 -13.13 14.63 20.13
CA ARG A 366 -12.25 13.73 20.89
C ARG A 366 -10.77 14.01 20.61
N GLN A 367 -10.45 14.41 19.38
CA GLN A 367 -9.09 14.75 18.93
C GLN A 367 -8.82 16.26 18.88
N ASP A 368 -9.62 17.08 19.60
CA ASP A 368 -9.56 18.55 19.59
C ASP A 368 -8.15 19.12 19.90
N TYR A 369 -7.34 18.41 20.69
CA TYR A 369 -5.93 18.73 20.91
C TYR A 369 -5.12 18.76 19.61
N TYR A 370 -5.17 17.69 18.80
CA TYR A 370 -4.45 17.58 17.54
C TYR A 370 -5.07 18.48 16.45
N MET A 371 -6.40 18.61 16.44
CA MET A 371 -7.11 19.46 15.48
C MET A 371 -6.82 20.97 15.71
N LYS A 372 -6.53 21.39 16.95
CA LYS A 372 -6.01 22.74 17.23
C LYS A 372 -4.62 22.97 16.64
N ILE A 373 -3.70 22.02 16.78
CA ILE A 373 -2.36 22.10 16.17
C ILE A 373 -2.48 22.15 14.63
N LEU A 374 -3.36 21.32 14.04
CA LEU A 374 -3.65 21.37 12.61
C LEU A 374 -4.12 22.77 12.17
N LYS A 375 -5.05 23.38 12.91
CA LYS A 375 -5.53 24.74 12.63
C LYS A 375 -4.42 25.78 12.71
N GLU A 376 -3.53 25.69 13.71
CA GLU A 376 -2.40 26.61 13.88
C GLU A 376 -1.30 26.45 12.81
N LYS A 377 -1.05 25.22 12.32
CA LYS A 377 0.05 24.92 11.38
C LYS A 377 -0.35 24.94 9.92
N ALA A 378 -1.53 24.42 9.59
CA ALA A 378 -2.01 24.23 8.22
C ALA A 378 -3.16 25.18 7.84
N GLN A 379 -3.71 25.95 8.79
CA GLN A 379 -4.90 26.79 8.60
C GLN A 379 -6.15 26.01 8.18
N LEU A 380 -6.22 24.72 8.52
CA LEU A 380 -7.35 23.82 8.26
C LEU A 380 -8.19 23.61 9.53
N SER A 381 -9.50 23.85 9.46
CA SER A 381 -10.43 23.47 10.52
C SER A 381 -11.87 23.33 10.00
N CYS A 382 -12.72 22.60 10.73
CA CYS A 382 -14.15 22.49 10.41
C CYS A 382 -15.04 22.61 11.64
N THR A 383 -16.23 23.20 11.46
CA THR A 383 -17.34 23.18 12.42
C THR A 383 -18.23 21.94 12.21
N GLU A 384 -19.27 21.79 13.03
CA GLU A 384 -20.28 20.76 12.84
C GLU A 384 -21.13 21.00 11.58
N GLU A 385 -21.39 22.26 11.22
CA GLU A 385 -22.14 22.64 10.01
C GLU A 385 -21.36 22.33 8.73
N ASP A 386 -20.03 22.51 8.76
CA ASP A 386 -19.14 22.18 7.65
C ASP A 386 -19.05 20.66 7.45
N ILE A 387 -18.92 19.89 8.54
CA ILE A 387 -18.98 18.41 8.53
C ILE A 387 -20.34 17.94 7.99
N ALA A 388 -21.45 18.53 8.43
CA ALA A 388 -22.78 18.20 7.89
C ALA A 388 -22.89 18.53 6.39
N THR A 389 -22.29 19.64 5.95
CA THR A 389 -22.25 20.06 4.54
C THR A 389 -21.44 19.11 3.68
N PHE A 390 -20.28 18.64 4.18
CA PHE A 390 -19.42 17.62 3.56
C PHE A 390 -20.13 16.26 3.47
N VAL A 391 -20.73 15.76 4.56
CA VAL A 391 -21.47 14.48 4.54
C VAL A 391 -22.67 14.56 3.58
N LYS A 392 -23.37 15.68 3.54
CA LYS A 392 -24.45 15.92 2.56
C LYS A 392 -23.90 15.91 1.12
N TYR A 393 -22.75 16.55 0.88
CA TYR A 393 -22.09 16.54 -0.44
C TYR A 393 -21.75 15.12 -0.88
N ARG A 394 -21.11 14.32 -0.01
CA ARG A 394 -20.79 12.90 -0.25
C ARG A 394 -22.05 12.11 -0.63
N ASN A 395 -23.13 12.27 0.14
CA ASN A 395 -24.37 11.54 -0.12
C ASN A 395 -25.02 11.95 -1.45
N ASP A 396 -24.99 13.25 -1.82
CA ASP A 396 -25.49 13.71 -3.12
C ASP A 396 -24.70 13.09 -4.29
N ILE A 397 -23.35 13.11 -4.26
CA ILE A 397 -22.51 12.56 -5.35
C ILE A 397 -22.56 11.03 -5.43
N THR A 398 -22.75 10.31 -4.32
CA THR A 398 -22.95 8.85 -4.32
C THR A 398 -24.28 8.46 -4.96
N HIS A 399 -25.29 9.34 -4.91
CA HIS A 399 -26.55 9.16 -5.62
C HIS A 399 -26.58 9.82 -7.01
N GLY A 400 -25.42 10.10 -7.61
CA GLY A 400 -25.29 10.61 -8.97
C GLY A 400 -25.77 12.04 -9.19
N ARG A 401 -26.01 12.81 -8.12
CA ARG A 401 -26.43 14.22 -8.22
C ARG A 401 -25.23 15.10 -8.48
N TYR A 402 -25.36 16.02 -9.44
CA TYR A 402 -24.37 17.08 -9.62
C TYR A 402 -24.41 18.07 -8.46
N ARG A 403 -23.24 18.42 -7.92
CA ARG A 403 -23.08 19.48 -6.93
C ARG A 403 -21.70 20.12 -7.09
N THR A 404 -21.66 21.46 -7.11
CA THR A 404 -20.42 22.22 -7.20
C THR A 404 -19.58 22.02 -5.93
N LEU A 405 -18.31 21.67 -6.08
CA LEU A 405 -17.35 21.65 -4.98
C LEU A 405 -17.03 23.10 -4.58
N ASP A 406 -17.21 23.42 -3.30
CA ASP A 406 -16.89 24.71 -2.70
C ASP A 406 -15.68 24.62 -1.74
N SER A 407 -15.19 25.76 -1.28
CA SER A 407 -14.02 25.84 -0.39
C SER A 407 -14.28 25.26 1.00
N VAL A 408 -15.52 25.24 1.48
CA VAL A 408 -15.88 24.71 2.80
C VAL A 408 -15.84 23.18 2.79
N VAL A 409 -16.42 22.57 1.76
CA VAL A 409 -16.31 21.12 1.52
C VAL A 409 -14.85 20.72 1.30
N ALA A 410 -14.04 21.56 0.62
CA ALA A 410 -12.62 21.30 0.42
C ALA A 410 -11.78 21.38 1.71
N GLU A 411 -11.89 22.47 2.49
CA GLU A 411 -11.18 22.60 3.79
C GLU A 411 -11.58 21.49 4.75
N THR A 412 -12.88 21.15 4.80
CA THR A 412 -13.40 20.03 5.60
C THR A 412 -12.81 18.70 5.15
N ALA A 413 -12.65 18.47 3.83
CA ALA A 413 -12.05 17.24 3.32
C ALA A 413 -10.60 17.06 3.80
N TYR A 414 -9.73 18.08 3.66
CA TYR A 414 -8.35 18.00 4.16
C TYR A 414 -8.29 17.93 5.70
N THR A 415 -9.19 18.60 6.42
CA THR A 415 -9.31 18.50 7.88
C THR A 415 -9.67 17.08 8.33
N LEU A 416 -10.65 16.45 7.67
CA LEU A 416 -11.06 15.07 7.95
C LEU A 416 -10.00 14.04 7.49
N MET A 417 -9.24 14.35 6.44
CA MET A 417 -8.08 13.54 6.02
C MET A 417 -7.02 13.49 7.12
N ALA A 418 -6.70 14.63 7.74
CA ALA A 418 -5.79 14.71 8.88
C ALA A 418 -6.37 14.05 10.16
N LEU A 419 -7.69 14.11 10.37
CA LEU A 419 -8.37 13.37 11.45
C LEU A 419 -8.26 11.85 11.26
N ALA A 420 -8.40 11.34 10.03
CA ALA A 420 -8.24 9.91 9.74
C ALA A 420 -6.82 9.43 10.08
N TYR A 421 -5.79 10.18 9.62
CA TYR A 421 -4.39 9.96 10.03
C TYR A 421 -4.23 9.97 11.57
N CYS A 422 -4.85 10.93 12.27
CA CYS A 422 -4.79 11.05 13.73
C CYS A 422 -5.31 9.80 14.44
N CYS A 423 -6.54 9.39 14.11
CA CYS A 423 -7.20 8.23 14.71
C CYS A 423 -6.44 6.93 14.44
N PHE A 424 -6.02 6.72 13.19
CA PHE A 424 -5.26 5.54 12.78
C PHE A 424 -3.88 5.44 13.45
N LEU A 425 -3.12 6.54 13.51
CA LEU A 425 -1.81 6.58 14.17
C LEU A 425 -1.91 6.26 15.67
N LEU A 426 -2.90 6.83 16.38
CA LEU A 426 -3.19 6.46 17.78
C LEU A 426 -3.57 4.97 17.89
N ARG A 427 -4.37 4.45 16.95
CA ARG A 427 -4.86 3.06 16.96
C ARG A 427 -3.77 2.01 16.71
N ILE A 428 -2.65 2.35 16.05
CA ILE A 428 -1.45 1.50 16.00
C ILE A 428 -0.48 1.68 17.18
N GLY A 429 -0.78 2.60 18.10
CA GLY A 429 -0.03 2.83 19.33
C GLY A 429 1.03 3.93 19.26
N ILE A 430 0.93 4.89 18.33
CA ILE A 430 1.81 6.07 18.33
C ILE A 430 1.58 6.86 19.62
N LYS A 431 2.67 7.20 20.32
CA LYS A 431 2.66 8.04 21.51
C LYS A 431 2.28 9.49 21.20
N ASP A 432 1.62 10.15 22.14
CA ASP A 432 1.10 11.51 21.97
C ASP A 432 2.18 12.54 21.63
N ASP A 433 3.39 12.42 22.20
CA ASP A 433 4.52 13.32 21.93
C ASP A 433 5.00 13.22 20.47
N LYS A 434 5.05 12.00 19.94
CA LYS A 434 5.41 11.72 18.54
C LYS A 434 4.30 12.15 17.58
N LEU A 435 3.03 11.91 17.91
CA LEU A 435 1.91 12.38 17.07
C LEU A 435 1.83 13.90 17.03
N LYS A 436 2.02 14.55 18.20
CA LYS A 436 2.14 16.01 18.32
C LYS A 436 3.23 16.55 17.39
N PHE A 437 4.42 15.94 17.41
CA PHE A 437 5.52 16.33 16.51
C PHE A 437 5.15 16.20 15.03
N LEU A 438 4.44 15.14 14.61
CA LEU A 438 4.00 14.97 13.21
C LEU A 438 3.00 16.07 12.78
N PHE A 439 2.09 16.50 13.68
CA PHE A 439 1.22 17.64 13.44
C PHE A 439 1.98 18.96 13.44
N GLU A 440 2.86 19.21 14.42
CA GLU A 440 3.65 20.45 14.53
C GLU A 440 4.61 20.67 13.35
N SER A 441 5.05 19.59 12.70
CA SER A 441 5.92 19.60 11.52
C SER A 441 5.20 19.45 10.16
N ASN A 442 3.86 19.42 10.15
CA ASN A 442 3.03 19.28 8.95
C ASN A 442 3.33 18.03 8.10
N ARG A 443 3.63 16.91 8.77
CA ARG A 443 3.86 15.57 8.15
C ARG A 443 2.59 14.74 8.02
N ILE A 444 1.54 15.12 8.73
CA ILE A 444 0.22 14.49 8.62
C ILE A 444 -0.48 14.98 7.34
N ALA A 445 -0.93 14.04 6.51
CA ALA A 445 -1.83 14.28 5.37
C ALA A 445 -1.37 15.32 4.32
N SER A 446 -0.07 15.61 4.20
CA SER A 446 0.53 16.59 3.26
C SER A 446 0.98 16.00 1.92
#